data_AF-A0A1F9RTP1-F1
#
_entry.id   AF-A0A1F9RTP1-F1
#
_cell.length_a   1.000
_cell.length_b   1.000
_cell.length_c   1.000
_cell.angle_alpha   90.00
_cell.angle_beta   90.00
_cell.angle_gamma   90.00
#
_symmetry.space_group_name_H-M   'P 1'
#
loop_
_entity.id
_entity.type
_entity.pdbx_description
1 polymer ?
#
loop_
_entity_poly.entity_id
_entity_poly.type
_entity_poly.pdbx_seq_one_letter_code
_entity_poly.pdbx_strand_id
1 'polypeptide(L)' 'MAKAVKKLAAEIHDLPDVEKMRLVDAILTDLDQPDPEIDRVWAKEARKRWAAYRTGRAPTLAYETVMAKHRRV' A
#
# COMPACT_ATOMS: atom_id res chain seq x y z
N MET A 1 -26.62 8.53 -6.53
CA MET A 1 -25.17 8.22 -6.43
C MET A 1 -24.36 8.83 -7.58
N ALA A 2 -24.43 8.30 -8.82
CA ALA A 2 -23.57 8.76 -9.94
C ALA A 2 -23.69 10.26 -10.29
N LYS A 3 -24.88 10.85 -10.18
CA LYS A 3 -25.09 12.29 -10.40
C LYS A 3 -24.40 13.17 -9.36
N ALA A 4 -24.34 12.71 -8.10
CA ALA A 4 -23.70 13.43 -7.01
C ALA A 4 -22.17 13.41 -7.15
N VAL A 5 -21.59 12.25 -7.49
CA VAL A 5 -20.16 12.11 -7.74
C VAL A 5 -19.69 13.00 -8.90
N LYS A 6 -20.46 13.06 -10.00
CA LYS A 6 -20.16 13.96 -11.12
C LYS A 6 -20.16 15.45 -10.73
N LYS A 7 -21.09 15.87 -9.86
CA LYS A 7 -21.15 17.25 -9.34
C LYS A 7 -19.93 17.57 -8.48
N LEU A 8 -19.58 16.68 -7.55
CA LEU A 8 -18.40 16.85 -6.69
C LEU A 8 -17.10 16.87 -7.51
N ALA A 9 -16.98 16.01 -8.52
CA ALA A 9 -15.80 16.00 -9.39
C ALA A 9 -15.61 17.32 -10.15
N ALA A 10 -16.70 17.95 -10.59
CA ALA A 10 -16.65 19.27 -11.22
C ALA A 10 -16.20 20.34 -10.21
N GLU A 11 -16.78 20.35 -9.00
CA GLU A 11 -16.40 21.30 -7.94
C GLU A 11 -14.92 21.14 -7.52
N ILE A 12 -14.41 19.90 -7.45
CA ILE A 12 -13.01 19.62 -7.15
C ILE A 12 -12.09 20.09 -8.30
N HIS A 13 -12.54 20.00 -9.55
CA HIS A 13 -11.74 20.43 -10.71
C HIS A 13 -11.45 21.93 -10.69
N ASP A 14 -12.36 22.72 -10.13
CA ASP A 14 -12.24 24.18 -10.03
C ASP A 14 -11.31 24.64 -8.89
N LEU A 15 -10.87 23.72 -8.01
CA LEU A 15 -9.95 24.03 -6.93
C LEU A 15 -8.51 24.25 -7.42
N PRO A 16 -7.70 25.07 -6.72
CA PRO A 16 -6.25 25.12 -6.93
C PRO A 16 -5.59 23.76 -6.70
N ASP A 17 -4.47 23.49 -7.38
CA ASP A 17 -3.78 22.18 -7.32
C ASP A 17 -3.37 21.78 -5.89
N VAL A 18 -3.00 22.75 -5.05
CA VAL A 18 -2.66 22.50 -3.64
C VAL A 18 -3.87 22.00 -2.85
N GLU A 19 -5.07 22.52 -3.12
CA GLU A 19 -6.29 22.11 -2.44
C GLU A 19 -6.79 20.76 -2.93
N LYS A 20 -6.66 20.50 -4.24
CA LYS A 20 -6.89 19.16 -4.81
C LYS A 20 -6.01 18.12 -4.11
N MET A 21 -4.73 18.40 -3.93
CA MET A 21 -3.81 17.48 -3.26
C MET A 21 -4.21 17.22 -1.81
N ARG A 22 -4.57 18.26 -1.05
CA ARG A 22 -5.07 18.11 0.33
C ARG A 22 -6.31 17.22 0.40
N LEU A 23 -7.22 17.35 -0.56
CA LEU A 23 -8.42 16.52 -0.61
C LEU A 23 -8.10 15.06 -0.97
N VAL A 24 -7.16 14.83 -1.89
CA VAL A 24 -6.67 13.48 -2.20
C VAL A 24 -6.07 12.83 -0.95
N ASP A 25 -5.21 13.53 -0.22
CA ASP A 25 -4.61 13.02 1.00
C ASP A 25 -5.65 12.68 2.06
N ALA A 26 -6.66 13.55 2.25
CA ALA A 26 -7.74 13.31 3.19
C ALA A 26 -8.57 12.07 2.81
N ILE A 27 -8.92 11.91 1.53
CA ILE A 27 -9.67 10.74 1.05
C ILE A 27 -8.84 9.47 1.19
N LEU A 28 -7.56 9.50 0.80
CA LEU A 28 -6.67 8.34 0.94
C LEU A 28 -6.52 7.93 2.40
N THR A 29 -6.38 8.89 3.31
CA THR A 29 -6.32 8.61 4.76
C THR A 29 -7.62 7.95 5.28
N ASP A 30 -8.77 8.38 4.78
CA ASP A 30 -10.07 7.80 5.17
C ASP A 30 -10.32 6.43 4.54
N LEU A 31 -9.73 6.14 3.38
CA LEU A 31 -9.82 4.84 2.71
C LEU A 31 -8.79 3.84 3.23
N ASP A 32 -7.62 4.30 3.67
CA ASP A 32 -6.53 3.49 4.21
C ASP A 32 -6.71 3.22 5.71
N GLN A 33 -7.91 2.76 6.09
CA GLN A 33 -8.21 2.40 7.46
C GLN A 33 -7.72 0.98 7.74
N PRO A 34 -6.90 0.77 8.78
CA PRO A 34 -6.41 -0.56 9.11
C PRO A 34 -7.57 -1.45 9.52
N ASP A 35 -7.63 -2.64 8.93
CA ASP A 35 -8.54 -3.70 9.37
C ASP A 35 -7.79 -4.61 10.35
N PRO A 36 -8.17 -4.62 11.65
CA PRO A 36 -7.48 -5.41 12.67
C PRO A 36 -7.46 -6.91 12.38
N GLU A 37 -8.44 -7.44 11.64
CA GLU A 37 -8.47 -8.85 11.26
C GLU A 37 -7.46 -9.14 10.15
N ILE A 38 -7.34 -8.25 9.16
CA ILE A 38 -6.29 -8.33 8.14
C ILE A 38 -4.92 -8.28 8.81
N ASP A 39 -4.69 -7.33 9.73
CA ASP A 39 -3.44 -7.21 10.48
C ASP A 39 -3.12 -8.49 11.28
N ARG A 40 -4.13 -9.08 11.91
CA ARG A 40 -3.98 -10.34 12.65
C ARG A 40 -3.56 -11.49 11.75
N VAL A 41 -4.17 -11.60 10.57
CA VAL A 41 -3.84 -12.63 9.57
C VAL A 41 -2.41 -12.43 9.04
N TRP A 42 -2.03 -11.19 8.72
CA TRP A 42 -0.66 -10.86 8.30
C TRP A 42 0.36 -11.15 9.39
N ALA A 43 0.09 -10.79 10.64
CA ALA A 43 0.98 -11.07 11.77
C ALA A 43 1.19 -12.58 11.99
N LYS A 44 0.17 -13.40 11.73
CA LYS A 44 0.30 -14.87 11.78
C LYS A 44 1.18 -15.39 10.64
N GLU A 45 0.94 -14.94 9.42
CA GLU A 45 1.72 -15.37 8.24
C GLU A 45 3.18 -14.91 8.32
N ALA A 46 3.43 -13.66 8.73
CA ALA A 46 4.77 -13.13 8.92
C ALA A 46 5.58 -13.97 9.93
N ARG A 47 4.98 -14.30 11.08
CA ARG A 47 5.61 -15.18 12.09
C ARG A 47 5.92 -16.57 11.54
N LYS A 48 4.99 -17.16 10.79
CA LYS A 48 5.17 -18.46 10.13
C LYS A 48 6.33 -18.43 9.13
N ARG A 49 6.37 -17.42 8.25
CA ARG A 49 7.45 -17.25 7.25
C ARG A 49 8.79 -17.02 7.91
N TRP A 50 8.84 -16.20 8.96
CA TRP A 50 10.06 -15.95 9.72
C TRP A 50 10.62 -17.23 10.37
N ALA A 51 9.76 -18.04 10.99
CA ALA A 51 10.18 -19.32 11.57
C ALA A 51 10.69 -20.30 10.50
N ALA A 52 10.04 -20.36 9.34
CA ALA A 52 10.48 -21.20 8.22
C ALA A 52 11.85 -20.74 7.68
N TYR A 53 12.06 -19.43 7.50
CA TYR A 53 13.34 -18.84 7.14
C TYR A 53 14.44 -19.22 8.15
N ARG A 54 14.21 -18.98 9.44
CA ARG A 54 15.19 -19.28 10.51
C ARG A 54 15.56 -20.75 10.62
N THR A 55 14.67 -21.65 10.22
CA THR A 55 14.89 -23.10 10.24
C THR A 55 15.35 -23.66 8.90
N GLY A 56 15.65 -22.81 7.90
CA GLY A 56 16.06 -23.25 6.56
C GLY A 56 14.97 -23.98 5.77
N ARG A 57 13.71 -23.90 6.21
CA ARG A 57 12.55 -24.56 5.57
C ARG A 57 11.85 -23.67 4.54
N ALA A 58 12.28 -22.42 4.40
CA ALA A 58 11.82 -21.52 3.35
C ALA A 58 12.93 -21.34 2.30
N PRO A 59 12.60 -21.36 1.00
CA PRO A 59 13.54 -20.99 -0.04
C PRO A 59 13.90 -19.51 0.11
N THR A 60 15.17 -19.19 -0.12
CA THR A 60 15.70 -17.83 -0.03
C THR A 60 16.54 -17.51 -1.26
N LEU A 61 16.71 -16.22 -1.52
CA LEU A 61 17.59 -15.74 -2.58
C LEU A 61 18.66 -14.85 -1.94
N ALA A 62 19.91 -15.02 -2.37
CA ALA A 62 21.01 -14.17 -1.93
C ALA A 62 20.75 -12.71 -2.31
N TYR A 63 21.12 -11.80 -1.43
CA TYR A 63 20.94 -10.36 -1.62
C TYR A 63 21.65 -9.88 -2.89
N GLU A 64 22.85 -10.38 -3.14
CA GLU A 64 23.69 -10.06 -4.29
C GLU A 64 22.99 -10.40 -5.61
N THR A 65 22.29 -11.53 -5.66
CA THR A 65 21.49 -11.96 -6.81
C THR A 65 20.32 -11.00 -7.05
N VAL A 66 19.65 -10.56 -5.98
CA VAL A 66 18.56 -9.57 -6.08
C VAL A 66 19.10 -8.23 -6.59
N MET A 67 20.22 -7.74 -6.07
CA MET A 67 20.77 -6.43 -6.43
C MET A 67 21.45 -6.42 -7.80
N ALA A 68 21.87 -7.57 -8.33
CA ALA A 68 22.43 -7.67 -9.67
C ALA A 68 21.51 -7.08 -10.75
N LYS A 69 20.17 -7.23 -10.62
CA LYS A 69 19.21 -6.72 -11.62
C LYS A 69 19.13 -5.18 -11.69
N HIS A 70 19.60 -4.49 -10.65
CA HIS A 70 19.51 -3.02 -10.54
C HIS A 70 20.84 -2.32 -10.80
N ARG A 71 21.94 -3.08 -11.03
CA ARG A 71 23.29 -2.52 -11.26
C ARG A 71 23.51 -1.95 -12.67
N ARG A 72 22.50 -1.98 -13.55
CA ARG A 72 22.60 -1.51 -14.94
C ARG A 72 21.75 -0.26 -15.23
N VAL A 73 21.42 0.51 -14.20
CA VAL A 73 20.84 1.86 -14.35
C VAL A 73 21.95 2.88 -14.22
#